data_AF-A0A530ZPW1-F1
#
_entry.id   AF-A0A530ZPW1-F1
#
_cell.length_a   1.000
_cell.length_b   1.000
_cell.length_c   1.000
_cell.angle_alpha   90.00
_cell.angle_beta   90.00
_cell.angle_gamma   90.00
#
_symmetry.space_group_name_H-M   'P 1'
#
loop_
_entity.id
_entity.type
_entity.pdbx_description
1 polymer ?
#
loop_
_entity_poly.entity_id
_entity_poly.type
_entity_poly.pdbx_seq_one_letter_code
_entity_poly.pdbx_strand_id
1 'polypeptide(L)'
;MKAAALFSGIGGFCLGFERQGIKTQWALELNQHAVETYRANVSTPRIIQKDIREVSVAGDDLDVELQQVVLDQGEATDRRF
;
A
#
# COMPACT_ATOMS: atom_id res chain seq x y z
N MET A 1 0.97 -7.71 -11.35
CA MET A 1 -0.16 -8.00 -10.43
C MET A 1 -0.10 -7.00 -9.27
N LYS A 2 -1.23 -6.53 -8.78
CA LYS A 2 -1.33 -5.64 -7.61
C LYS A 2 -2.07 -6.38 -6.49
N ALA A 3 -1.72 -6.08 -5.24
CA ALA A 3 -2.36 -6.69 -4.07
C ALA A 3 -2.72 -5.64 -3.02
N ALA A 4 -3.68 -5.99 -2.18
CA ALA A 4 -3.95 -5.31 -0.91
C ALA A 4 -3.89 -6.35 0.21
N ALA A 5 -3.48 -5.95 1.41
CA ALA A 5 -3.33 -6.85 2.55
C ALA A 5 -4.29 -6.46 3.68
N LEU A 6 -5.39 -7.21 3.83
CA LEU A 6 -6.30 -7.09 4.96
C LEU A 6 -5.77 -7.88 6.15
N PHE A 7 -5.99 -7.37 7.37
CA PHE A 7 -5.48 -7.97 8.61
C PHE A 7 -3.97 -8.22 8.49
N SER A 8 -3.24 -7.19 8.05
CA SER A 8 -1.85 -7.36 7.61
C SER A 8 -0.90 -7.79 8.72
N GLY A 9 -1.32 -7.63 9.98
CA GLY A 9 -0.48 -7.85 11.15
C GLY A 9 0.82 -7.07 11.00
N ILE A 10 1.93 -7.74 11.26
CA ILE A 10 3.28 -7.18 11.12
C ILE A 10 3.82 -7.19 9.68
N GLY A 11 3.03 -7.65 8.70
CA GLY A 11 3.33 -7.50 7.26
C GLY A 11 3.93 -8.70 6.53
N GLY A 12 3.80 -9.92 7.06
CA GLY A 12 4.33 -11.13 6.43
C GLY A 12 3.87 -11.36 4.98
N PHE A 13 2.58 -11.12 4.68
CA PHE A 13 2.07 -11.21 3.31
C PHE A 13 2.68 -10.15 2.39
N CYS A 14 2.86 -8.92 2.86
CA CYS A 14 3.40 -7.84 2.06
C CYS A 14 4.85 -8.12 1.65
N LEU A 15 5.66 -8.64 2.57
CA LEU A 15 7.02 -9.12 2.28
C LEU A 15 7.00 -10.31 1.31
N GLY A 16 6.04 -11.23 1.46
CA GLY A 16 5.85 -12.34 0.52
C GLY A 16 5.51 -11.87 -0.90
N PHE A 17 4.61 -10.89 -1.03
CA PHE A 17 4.23 -10.27 -2.30
C PHE A 17 5.42 -9.58 -2.96
N GLU A 18 6.17 -8.79 -2.20
CA GLU A 18 7.38 -8.10 -2.68
C GLU A 18 8.41 -9.11 -3.23
N ARG A 19 8.65 -10.22 -2.52
CA ARG A 19 9.55 -11.29 -2.96
C ARG A 19 9.12 -11.98 -4.26
N GLN A 20 7.84 -11.87 -4.63
CA GLN A 20 7.29 -12.41 -5.88
C GLN A 20 7.06 -11.32 -6.94
N GLY A 21 7.55 -10.09 -6.72
CA GLY A 21 7.36 -8.96 -7.64
C GLY A 21 5.92 -8.42 -7.69
N ILE A 22 5.10 -8.71 -6.67
CA ILE A 22 3.74 -8.21 -6.54
C ILE A 22 3.75 -6.95 -5.68
N LYS A 23 3.30 -5.82 -6.24
CA LYS A 23 3.25 -4.54 -5.51
C LYS A 23 2.00 -4.46 -4.63
N THR A 24 2.20 -4.50 -3.32
CA THR A 24 1.15 -4.15 -2.34
C THR A 24 0.83 -2.66 -2.45
N GLN A 25 -0.43 -2.32 -2.72
CA GLN A 25 -0.86 -0.93 -2.86
C GLN A 25 -1.14 -0.29 -1.50
N TRP A 26 -1.76 -1.07 -0.61
CA TRP A 26 -2.07 -0.66 0.75
C TRP A 26 -2.28 -1.88 1.64
N ALA A 27 -2.10 -1.68 2.94
CA ALA A 27 -2.37 -2.66 3.99
C ALA A 27 -3.35 -2.09 5.02
N LEU A 28 -4.11 -2.96 5.68
CA LEU A 28 -5.06 -2.59 6.72
C LEU A 28 -4.81 -3.44 7.96
N GLU A 29 -4.65 -2.78 9.10
CA GLU A 29 -4.48 -3.42 10.41
C GLU A 29 -5.11 -2.57 11.51
N LEU A 30 -5.77 -3.20 12.47
CA LEU A 30 -6.40 -2.50 13.59
C LEU A 30 -5.42 -2.30 14.76
N ASN A 31 -4.57 -3.30 15.02
CA ASN A 31 -3.70 -3.31 16.18
C ASN A 31 -2.51 -2.35 16.02
N GLN A 32 -2.41 -1.36 16.92
CA GLN A 32 -1.38 -0.33 16.88
C GLN A 32 0.06 -0.88 16.90
N HIS A 33 0.33 -1.93 17.68
CA HIS A 33 1.67 -2.51 17.81
C HIS A 33 2.07 -3.30 16.57
N ALA A 34 1.09 -3.95 15.93
CA ALA A 34 1.30 -4.58 14.64
C ALA A 34 1.61 -3.54 13.56
N VAL A 35 0.91 -2.40 13.54
CA VAL A 35 1.17 -1.28 12.63
C VAL A 35 2.56 -0.67 12.85
N GLU A 36 2.96 -0.44 14.09
CA GLU A 36 4.32 0.05 14.43
C GLU A 36 5.39 -0.91 13.91
N THR A 37 5.20 -2.21 14.16
CA THR A 37 6.12 -3.25 13.68
C THR A 37 6.14 -3.32 12.16
N TYR A 38 4.98 -3.22 11.51
CA TYR A 38 4.87 -3.18 10.06
C TYR A 38 5.67 -2.01 9.48
N ARG A 39 5.45 -0.79 9.98
CA ARG A 39 6.15 0.43 9.53
C ARG A 39 7.67 0.34 9.71
N ALA A 40 8.13 -0.38 10.73
CA ALA A 40 9.56 -0.56 10.98
C ALA A 40 10.23 -1.57 10.02
N ASN A 41 9.47 -2.48 9.40
CA ASN A 41 10.02 -3.64 8.69
C ASN A 41 9.58 -3.81 7.22
N VAL A 42 8.55 -3.09 6.77
CA VAL A 42 7.92 -3.31 5.46
C VAL A 42 8.03 -2.05 4.60
N SER A 43 8.47 -2.23 3.35
CA SER A 43 8.68 -1.15 2.36
C SER A 43 7.36 -0.60 1.78
N THR A 44 6.23 -1.25 2.04
CA THR A 44 4.91 -0.79 1.59
C THR A 44 4.56 0.51 2.32
N PRO A 45 4.43 1.64 1.61
CA PRO A 45 4.37 2.95 2.25
C PRO A 45 3.04 3.23 2.95
N ARG A 46 1.97 2.53 2.56
CA ARG A 46 0.60 2.85 2.99
C ARG A 46 -0.01 1.72 3.82
N ILE A 47 0.03 1.90 5.13
CA ILE A 47 -0.75 1.09 6.09
C ILE A 47 -1.82 1.96 6.75
N ILE A 48 -3.06 1.47 6.68
CA ILE A 48 -4.24 2.11 7.24
C ILE A 48 -4.53 1.45 8.58
N GLN A 49 -4.54 2.26 9.65
CA GLN A 49 -4.85 1.79 10.98
C GLN A 49 -6.33 2.04 11.29
N LYS A 50 -7.20 1.08 10.95
CA LYS A 50 -8.66 1.22 11.08
C LYS A 50 -9.35 -0.13 11.19
N ASP A 51 -10.52 -0.16 11.79
CA ASP A 51 -11.41 -1.33 11.71
C ASP A 51 -11.91 -1.50 10.28
N ILE A 52 -11.81 -2.70 9.72
CA ILE A 52 -12.28 -3.00 8.36
C ILE A 52 -13.75 -2.64 8.14
N ARG A 53 -14.59 -2.69 9.19
CA ARG A 53 -16.02 -2.35 9.12
C ARG A 53 -16.26 -0.85 8.90
N GLU A 54 -15.27 -0.02 9.17
CA GLU A 54 -15.32 1.44 9.01
C GLU A 54 -14.56 1.90 7.76
N VAL A 55 -13.93 0.98 7.03
CA VAL A 55 -13.20 1.27 5.81
C VAL A 55 -14.15 1.31 4.62
N SER A 56 -13.98 2.30 3.76
CA SER A 56 -14.69 2.40 2.49
C SER A 56 -13.74 2.75 1.35
N VAL A 57 -14.04 2.26 0.14
CA VAL A 57 -13.17 2.49 -1.03
C VAL A 57 -13.00 3.98 -1.31
N ALA A 58 -14.10 4.75 -1.34
CA ALA A 58 -14.06 6.18 -1.60
C ALA A 58 -13.56 7.00 -0.40
N GLY A 59 -14.05 6.71 0.81
CA GLY A 59 -13.74 7.50 2.01
C GLY A 59 -12.31 7.35 2.51
N ASP A 60 -11.66 6.21 2.20
CA ASP A 60 -10.27 5.95 2.55
C ASP A 60 -9.37 5.90 1.31
N ASP A 61 -9.79 6.43 0.17
CA ASP A 61 -9.00 6.53 -1.08
C ASP A 61 -8.29 5.22 -1.46
N LEU A 62 -9.02 4.11 -1.54
CA LEU A 62 -8.44 2.78 -1.82
C LEU A 62 -8.39 2.43 -3.31
N ASP A 63 -8.89 3.32 -4.17
CA ASP A 63 -8.82 3.16 -5.61
C ASP A 63 -7.41 3.48 -6.11
N VAL A 64 -6.78 2.51 -6.77
CA VAL A 64 -5.35 2.51 -7.10
C VAL A 64 -5.08 2.89 -8.56
N GLU A 65 -6.11 3.30 -9.30
CA GLU A 65 -5.98 3.71 -10.70
C GLU A 65 -5.50 5.17 -10.86
N LEU A 66 -5.79 6.05 -9.89
CA LEU A 66 -5.50 7.48 -10.02
C LEU A 66 -4.04 7.87 -9.69
N GLN A 67 -3.32 7.07 -8.90
CA GLN A 67 -1.98 7.44 -8.42
C GLN A 67 -0.85 7.13 -9.42
N GLN A 68 -1.05 6.22 -10.39
CA GLN A 68 -0.02 5.90 -11.38
C GLN A 68 0.09 6.99 -12.46
N VAL A 69 -1.01 7.67 -12.80
CA VAL A 69 -1.01 8.73 -13.82
C VAL A 69 -0.14 9.92 -13.40
N VAL A 70 -0.11 10.27 -12.11
CA VAL A 70 0.68 11.42 -11.64
C VAL A 70 2.19 11.15 -11.66
N LEU A 71 2.60 9.90 -11.43
CA LEU A 71 4.03 9.53 -11.44
C LEU A 71 4.57 9.36 -12.87
N ASP A 72 3.79 8.76 -13.78
CA ASP A 72 4.21 8.59 -15.18
C ASP A 72 4.32 9.94 -15.94
N GLN A 73 3.52 10.94 -15.56
CA GLN A 73 3.59 12.30 -16.14
C GLN A 73 4.81 13.10 -15.61
N GLY A 74 5.45 12.65 -14.51
CA GLY A 74 6.65 13.28 -13.96
C GLY A 74 7.95 12.86 -14.66
N GLU A 75 8.01 11.65 -15.25
CA GLU A 75 9.21 11.13 -15.92
C GLU A 75 9.30 11.55 -17.40
N ALA A 76 8.20 11.97 -18.02
CA ALA A 76 8.15 12.32 -19.45
C ALA A 76 8.79 13.68 -19.79
N THR A 77 9.14 14.51 -18.80
CA THR A 77 9.64 15.89 -19.06
C THR A 77 11.18 16.02 -19.03
N ASP A 78 11.91 14.94 -18.76
CA ASP A 78 13.39 14.95 -18.70
C ASP A 78 14.04 14.07 -19.78
N ARG A 79 13.60 14.23 -21.03
CA ARG A 79 14.40 13.87 -22.22
C ARG A 79 14.25 14.96 -23.27
N ARG A 80 15.02 16.04 -23.10
CA ARG A 80 15.30 16.98 -24.19
C ARG A 80 16.13 16.26 -25.25
N PHE A 81 15.52 16.05 -26.41
CA PHE A 81 16.20 16.15 -27.70
C PHE A 81 15.75 17.47 -28.34
#